data_AF-A0A4R9JII9-F1
#
_entry.id   AF-A0A4R9JII9-F1
#
_cell.length_a   1.000
_cell.length_b   1.000
_cell.length_c   1.000
_cell.angle_alpha   90.00
_cell.angle_beta   90.00
_cell.angle_gamma   90.00
#
_symmetry.space_group_name_H-M   'P 1'
#
loop_
_entity.id
_entity.type
_entity.pdbx_description
1 polymer ?
#
loop_
_entity_poly.entity_id
_entity_poly.type
_entity_poly.pdbx_seq_one_letter_code
_entity_poly.pdbx_strand_id
1 'polypeptide(L)'
;MFSCKPKETLAPIGEGYVFGDVCLHQSPSVLSLCTLRLTPGTKVEVLEKNIKNEANDRYMNWYKIRTNQQIGFVSQDEEEIRLKFSVIIPNLTEWKMVVTASSLRLRELPSLSAKVITSLRNGEIITAFGSSAHKFKVEDKWDSWIQVKTNSGISGFSYGGFLREVKDETEAVLTNEEIISGFVVLTQDQPTFWLEPNKVKLTDKDDSDNFGAPKSLLKHTKSGLRFPALKKAVVEGETYYYLEREFCYYSINSRDCEGNLSGWVSSNDLEYVKDSLYEKTLADYPEKEQLPLIQFLHNQNENPLEDVSTLKVNQLPLNDNQLNKVWDVSYKKLDNSYNAEWEPRQLIRQVSNDFYVLTENYSDSEIIDIDGDGISEWKSTKSGRADYSLHIYSLQNSKFVQILQMETNDYSPNSCSFTINNKEVLDLSSNTDQANENTTCSMNIESPNLILKIGKKTYKYTLKSGKLIRSKI
;
A
#
# COMPACT_ATOMS: atom_id res chain seq x y z
N MET A 1 -14.32 22.54 60.67
CA MET A 1 -14.45 21.33 59.82
C MET A 1 -13.99 21.67 58.42
N PHE A 2 -12.72 21.41 58.09
CA PHE A 2 -12.25 21.49 56.71
C PHE A 2 -12.58 20.16 56.03
N SER A 3 -13.62 20.19 55.19
CA SER A 3 -13.98 19.07 54.33
C SER A 3 -12.85 18.83 53.33
N CYS A 4 -12.07 17.76 53.53
CA CYS A 4 -11.22 17.22 52.48
C CYS A 4 -12.13 16.62 51.42
N LYS A 5 -12.30 17.33 50.29
CA LYS A 5 -12.82 16.69 49.08
C LYS A 5 -11.87 15.55 48.68
N PRO A 6 -12.37 14.34 48.40
CA PRO A 6 -11.54 13.27 47.87
C PRO A 6 -10.91 13.74 46.55
N LYS A 7 -9.62 13.44 46.39
CA LYS A 7 -8.83 13.72 45.19
C LYS A 7 -9.46 12.91 44.05
N GLU A 8 -10.28 13.55 43.21
CA GLU A 8 -10.92 12.92 42.06
C GLU A 8 -9.85 12.23 41.19
N THR A 9 -9.81 10.90 41.26
CA THR A 9 -9.04 10.08 40.34
C THR A 9 -9.82 10.05 39.03
N LEU A 10 -9.48 10.97 38.12
CA LEU A 10 -10.02 10.98 36.76
C LEU A 10 -9.87 9.60 36.13
N ALA A 11 -10.99 9.00 35.73
CA ALA A 11 -11.00 7.74 35.00
C ALA A 11 -10.36 7.95 33.61
N PRO A 12 -9.57 7.00 33.11
CA PRO A 12 -9.03 7.08 31.76
C PRO A 12 -10.15 7.13 30.72
N ILE A 13 -10.01 8.03 29.75
CA ILE A 13 -10.90 8.14 28.58
C ILE A 13 -10.41 7.31 27.38
N GLY A 14 -9.21 6.75 27.48
CA GLY A 14 -8.60 5.94 26.44
C GLY A 14 -7.14 5.59 26.74
N GLU A 15 -6.46 5.09 25.72
CA GLU A 15 -5.10 4.59 25.82
C GLU A 15 -4.19 5.28 24.79
N GLY A 16 -3.00 5.68 25.22
CA GLY A 16 -1.98 6.27 24.37
C GLY A 16 -0.91 5.26 24.01
N TYR A 17 -0.49 5.28 22.75
CA TYR A 17 0.50 4.38 22.17
C TYR A 17 1.68 5.18 21.60
N VAL A 18 2.88 4.87 22.06
CA VAL A 18 4.12 5.58 21.70
C VAL A 18 4.87 4.83 20.60
N PHE A 19 5.23 5.51 19.51
CA PHE A 19 5.97 4.94 18.36
C PHE A 19 7.36 5.56 18.17
N GLY A 20 7.62 6.71 18.81
CA GLY A 20 8.90 7.40 18.80
C GLY A 20 9.25 7.93 20.19
N ASP A 21 10.35 8.68 20.31
CA ASP A 21 10.66 9.36 21.56
C ASP A 21 9.69 10.52 21.79
N VAL A 22 8.88 10.41 22.84
CA VAL A 22 7.85 11.39 23.24
C VAL A 22 8.19 11.96 24.62
N CYS A 23 8.09 13.28 24.77
CA CYS A 23 8.31 13.93 26.05
C CYS A 23 7.02 14.04 26.88
N LEU A 24 7.12 13.72 28.17
CA LEU A 24 6.09 13.98 29.16
C LEU A 24 6.39 15.27 29.91
N HIS A 25 5.54 16.28 29.73
CA HIS A 25 5.69 17.61 30.29
C HIS A 25 4.97 17.76 31.63
N GLN A 26 5.44 18.70 32.46
CA GLN A 26 4.82 18.98 33.77
C GLN A 26 3.50 19.76 33.66
N SER A 27 3.35 20.56 32.59
CA SER A 27 2.18 21.39 32.29
C SER A 27 1.91 21.38 30.78
N PRO A 28 0.68 21.68 30.32
CA PRO A 28 0.33 21.72 28.90
C PRO A 28 0.87 23.02 28.27
N SER A 29 2.20 23.13 28.17
CA SER A 29 2.89 24.32 27.68
C SER A 29 4.13 23.94 26.89
N VAL A 30 4.33 24.60 25.74
CA VAL A 30 5.55 24.43 24.91
C VAL A 30 6.84 24.83 25.66
N LEU A 31 6.70 25.60 26.73
CA LEU A 31 7.81 26.02 27.60
C LEU A 31 8.01 25.08 28.80
N SER A 32 7.14 24.08 28.95
CA SER A 32 7.15 23.18 30.10
C SER A 32 8.34 22.23 30.06
N LEU A 33 8.89 21.93 31.24
CA LEU A 33 10.01 21.01 31.39
C LEU A 33 9.63 19.59 30.98
N CYS A 34 10.53 18.92 30.27
CA CYS A 34 10.45 17.49 30.02
C CYS A 34 10.80 16.73 31.29
N THR A 35 9.81 16.07 31.89
CA THR A 35 9.97 15.36 33.17
C THR A 35 10.26 13.87 32.99
N LEU A 36 9.82 13.28 31.88
CA LEU A 36 10.08 11.90 31.53
C LEU A 36 10.08 11.75 30.00
N ARG A 37 10.94 10.89 29.44
CA ARG A 37 10.88 10.48 28.03
C ARG A 37 10.26 9.10 27.93
N LEU A 38 9.19 9.00 27.13
CA LEU A 38 8.52 7.76 26.80
C LEU A 38 9.17 7.16 25.56
N THR A 39 9.46 5.86 25.60
CA THR A 39 10.10 5.13 24.50
C THR A 39 9.08 4.42 23.61
N PRO A 40 9.41 4.10 22.35
CA PRO A 40 8.55 3.30 21.48
C PRO A 40 8.04 2.02 22.14
N GLY A 41 6.78 1.68 21.91
CA GLY A 41 6.08 0.56 22.54
C GLY A 41 5.46 0.86 23.90
N THR A 42 5.72 2.04 24.49
CA THR A 42 5.09 2.43 25.75
C THR A 42 3.59 2.63 25.56
N LYS A 43 2.81 2.02 26.46
CA LYS A 43 1.37 2.21 26.59
C LYS A 43 1.06 3.07 27.82
N VAL A 44 0.19 4.06 27.67
CA VAL A 44 -0.19 5.01 28.73
C VAL A 44 -1.70 5.16 28.82
N GLU A 45 -2.21 5.58 29.98
CA GLU A 45 -3.62 5.94 30.15
C GLU A 45 -3.83 7.40 29.76
N VAL A 46 -4.84 7.71 28.94
CA VAL A 46 -5.21 9.07 28.59
C VAL A 46 -6.34 9.50 29.51
N LEU A 47 -6.15 10.61 30.23
CA LEU A 47 -7.12 11.13 31.19
C LEU A 47 -7.98 12.24 30.59
N GLU A 48 -7.39 13.05 29.72
CA GLU A 48 -8.02 14.23 29.14
C GLU A 48 -7.36 14.57 27.80
N LYS A 49 -8.11 15.14 26.87
CA LYS A 49 -7.67 15.53 25.52
C LYS A 49 -8.11 16.95 25.19
N ASN A 50 -7.54 17.54 24.13
CA ASN A 50 -7.85 18.90 23.68
C ASN A 50 -7.60 19.96 24.78
N ILE A 51 -6.62 19.73 25.66
CA ILE A 51 -6.24 20.71 26.68
C ILE A 51 -5.47 21.83 25.99
N LYS A 52 -5.95 23.06 26.14
CA LYS A 52 -5.33 24.22 25.49
C LYS A 52 -3.94 24.49 26.06
N ASN A 53 -3.03 24.85 25.17
CA ASN A 53 -1.70 25.30 25.53
C ASN A 53 -1.73 26.55 26.43
N GLU A 54 -1.00 26.51 27.54
CA GLU A 54 -0.93 27.59 28.53
C GLU A 54 0.00 28.75 28.14
N ALA A 55 0.97 28.53 27.23
CA ALA A 55 1.97 29.52 26.86
C ALA A 55 1.80 30.06 25.43
N ASN A 56 1.49 31.36 25.30
CA ASN A 56 1.34 32.12 24.05
C ASN A 56 0.08 31.78 23.23
N ASP A 57 -0.28 32.64 22.27
CA ASP A 57 -1.40 32.46 21.31
C ASP A 57 -1.17 31.36 20.24
N ARG A 58 -0.27 30.39 20.49
CA ARG A 58 -0.13 29.25 19.58
C ARG A 58 -1.27 28.26 19.85
N TYR A 59 -2.08 28.03 18.83
CA TYR A 59 -3.09 26.97 18.82
C TYR A 59 -2.40 25.61 18.83
N MET A 60 -2.25 25.05 20.03
CA MET A 60 -1.75 23.70 20.27
C MET A 60 -2.53 23.07 21.42
N ASN A 61 -2.86 21.80 21.25
CA ASN A 61 -3.59 20.98 22.19
C ASN A 61 -2.67 19.96 22.87
N TRP A 62 -3.09 19.52 24.04
CA TRP A 62 -2.36 18.61 24.88
C TRP A 62 -3.26 17.46 25.33
N TYR A 63 -2.65 16.30 25.49
CA TYR A 63 -3.18 15.19 26.25
C TYR A 63 -2.66 15.26 27.67
N LYS A 64 -3.52 15.01 28.64
CA LYS A 64 -3.11 14.65 30.00
C LYS A 64 -3.09 13.15 30.10
N ILE A 65 -1.94 12.58 30.44
CA ILE A 65 -1.77 11.14 30.50
C ILE A 65 -1.25 10.71 31.87
N ARG A 66 -1.53 9.46 32.20
CA ARG A 66 -1.00 8.77 33.37
C ARG A 66 -0.09 7.64 32.90
N THR A 67 1.14 7.69 33.38
CA THR A 67 2.11 6.58 33.29
C THR A 67 2.10 5.81 34.62
N ASN A 68 2.84 4.71 34.69
CA ASN A 68 3.10 4.02 35.95
C ASN A 68 3.90 4.87 36.96
N GLN A 69 4.65 5.88 36.51
CA GLN A 69 5.50 6.71 37.36
C GLN A 69 4.82 8.02 37.78
N GLN A 70 4.14 8.69 36.85
CA GLN A 70 3.60 10.03 37.05
C GLN A 70 2.50 10.40 36.06
N ILE A 71 1.77 11.48 36.38
CA ILE A 71 0.84 12.16 35.47
C ILE A 71 1.57 13.34 34.85
N GLY A 72 1.38 13.55 33.55
CA GLY A 72 1.93 14.70 32.84
C GLY A 72 1.18 14.97 31.54
N PHE A 73 1.77 15.81 30.68
CA PHE A 73 1.16 16.30 29.46
C PHE A 73 2.00 15.93 28.22
N VAL A 74 1.33 15.48 27.16
CA VAL A 74 1.94 15.17 25.86
C VAL A 74 1.32 16.08 24.81
N SER A 75 2.14 16.68 23.96
CA SER A 75 1.67 17.53 22.86
C SER A 75 0.87 16.69 21.86
N GLN A 76 -0.38 17.08 21.59
CA GLN A 76 -1.25 16.41 20.65
C GLN A 76 -0.76 16.67 19.22
N ASP A 77 -0.66 17.95 18.84
CA ASP A 77 -0.33 18.35 17.46
C ASP A 77 1.10 17.96 17.06
N GLU A 78 2.08 18.14 17.94
CA GLU A 78 3.49 17.88 17.59
C GLU A 78 3.76 16.39 17.38
N GLU A 79 3.22 15.54 18.25
CA GLU A 79 3.48 14.11 18.20
C GLU A 79 2.62 13.40 17.16
N GLU A 80 1.46 13.97 16.79
CA GLU A 80 0.65 13.50 15.67
C GLU A 80 1.27 13.85 14.32
N ILE A 81 1.72 15.10 14.12
CA ILE A 81 2.43 15.51 12.90
C ILE A 81 3.69 14.66 12.70
N ARG A 82 4.36 14.29 13.79
CA ARG A 82 5.57 13.45 13.74
C ARG A 82 5.28 11.96 13.74
N LEU A 83 4.01 11.54 13.79
CA LEU A 83 3.59 10.13 13.83
C LEU A 83 4.29 9.34 14.96
N LYS A 84 4.49 9.97 16.11
CA LYS A 84 5.18 9.40 17.28
C LYS A 84 4.24 8.95 18.39
N PHE A 85 2.98 9.39 18.36
CA PHE A 85 2.00 9.08 19.37
C PHE A 85 0.60 8.95 18.75
N SER A 86 -0.22 8.04 19.27
CA SER A 86 -1.64 7.95 18.92
C SER A 86 -2.46 7.59 20.14
N VAL A 87 -3.66 8.17 20.22
CA VAL A 87 -4.63 7.89 21.29
C VAL A 87 -5.79 7.11 20.73
N ILE A 88 -6.07 5.95 21.33
CA ILE A 88 -7.22 5.11 21.04
C ILE A 88 -8.29 5.36 22.10
N ILE A 89 -9.46 5.78 21.65
CA ILE A 89 -10.64 5.96 22.49
C ILE A 89 -11.52 4.71 22.31
N PRO A 90 -11.82 3.96 23.39
CA PRO A 90 -12.75 2.85 23.31
C PRO A 90 -14.15 3.38 22.98
N ASN A 91 -14.89 2.65 22.15
CA ASN A 91 -16.31 2.92 21.96
C ASN A 91 -17.12 2.19 23.03
N LEU A 92 -18.26 2.78 23.41
CA LEU A 92 -19.16 2.22 24.43
C LEU A 92 -19.76 0.88 23.99
N THR A 93 -19.93 0.69 22.69
CA THR A 93 -20.48 -0.52 22.09
C THR A 93 -19.49 -1.05 21.06
N GLU A 94 -19.24 -2.35 21.10
CA GLU A 94 -18.53 -3.03 20.02
C GLU A 94 -19.38 -2.98 18.74
N TRP A 95 -18.75 -2.87 17.58
CA TRP A 95 -19.45 -2.91 16.30
C TRP A 95 -18.72 -3.84 15.34
N LYS A 96 -19.46 -4.35 14.35
CA LYS A 96 -18.88 -5.24 13.35
C LYS A 96 -18.36 -4.44 12.17
N MET A 97 -17.16 -4.78 11.75
CA MET A 97 -16.56 -4.26 10.54
C MET A 97 -16.16 -5.41 9.64
N VAL A 98 -16.26 -5.19 8.33
CA VAL A 98 -15.78 -6.11 7.31
C VAL A 98 -14.50 -5.54 6.69
N VAL A 99 -13.50 -6.38 6.54
CA VAL A 99 -12.25 -6.02 5.86
C VAL A 99 -12.51 -5.87 4.36
N THR A 100 -12.13 -4.74 3.76
CA THR A 100 -12.35 -4.48 2.33
C THR A 100 -11.08 -4.57 1.48
N ALA A 101 -9.90 -4.56 2.10
CA ALA A 101 -8.63 -4.83 1.41
C ALA A 101 -8.45 -6.34 1.16
N SER A 102 -7.71 -6.69 0.11
CA SER A 102 -7.25 -8.06 -0.23
C SER A 102 -6.61 -8.80 0.96
N SER A 103 -5.73 -8.12 1.69
CA SER A 103 -5.08 -8.56 2.92
C SER A 103 -4.75 -7.34 3.79
N LEU A 104 -5.47 -7.16 4.89
CA LEU A 104 -5.26 -6.04 5.82
C LEU A 104 -4.38 -6.47 6.99
N ARG A 105 -3.31 -5.73 7.31
CA ARG A 105 -2.44 -6.09 8.43
C ARG A 105 -3.08 -5.76 9.78
N LEU A 106 -3.05 -6.71 10.71
CA LEU A 106 -3.32 -6.51 12.14
C LEU A 106 -2.00 -6.29 12.87
N ARG A 107 -1.84 -5.15 13.53
CA ARG A 107 -0.56 -4.71 14.11
C ARG A 107 -0.63 -4.61 15.64
N GLU A 108 0.52 -4.74 16.29
CA GLU A 108 0.65 -4.60 17.74
C GLU A 108 0.41 -3.16 18.22
N LEU A 109 0.66 -2.17 17.36
CA LEU A 109 0.48 -0.76 17.62
C LEU A 109 -0.22 -0.08 16.43
N PRO A 110 -0.98 1.02 16.64
CA PRO A 110 -1.66 1.75 15.57
C PRO A 110 -0.70 2.62 14.75
N SER A 111 0.25 1.99 14.06
CA SER A 111 1.27 2.61 13.21
C SER A 111 1.69 1.68 12.06
N LEU A 112 2.08 2.25 10.91
CA LEU A 112 2.59 1.50 9.75
C LEU A 112 3.95 0.83 10.02
N SER A 113 4.74 1.36 10.94
CA SER A 113 6.04 0.78 11.32
C SER A 113 5.94 -0.31 12.39
N ALA A 114 4.74 -0.51 12.96
CA ALA A 114 4.53 -1.49 14.02
C ALA A 114 4.60 -2.93 13.49
N LYS A 115 5.06 -3.84 14.36
CA LYS A 115 5.07 -5.27 14.06
C LYS A 115 3.68 -5.76 13.68
N VAL A 116 3.62 -6.52 12.60
CA VAL A 116 2.43 -7.24 12.14
C VAL A 116 2.26 -8.49 13.01
N ILE A 117 1.10 -8.61 13.65
CA ILE A 117 0.69 -9.81 14.40
C ILE A 117 0.24 -10.89 13.41
N THR A 118 -0.66 -10.51 12.50
CA THR A 118 -1.23 -11.37 11.47
C THR A 118 -1.79 -10.51 10.33
N SER A 119 -2.24 -11.15 9.25
CA SER A 119 -3.12 -10.55 8.26
C SER A 119 -4.57 -10.92 8.52
N LEU A 120 -5.45 -9.95 8.32
CA LEU A 120 -6.88 -10.11 8.19
C LEU A 120 -7.22 -10.28 6.71
N ARG A 121 -8.04 -11.26 6.40
CA ARG A 121 -8.40 -11.56 5.01
C ARG A 121 -9.47 -10.61 4.50
N ASN A 122 -9.52 -10.39 3.19
CA ASN A 122 -10.67 -9.70 2.58
C ASN A 122 -12.00 -10.34 3.02
N GLY A 123 -12.93 -9.49 3.42
CA GLY A 123 -14.23 -9.86 3.94
C GLY A 123 -14.23 -10.46 5.34
N GLU A 124 -13.08 -10.59 6.03
CA GLU A 124 -13.09 -11.00 7.43
C GLU A 124 -13.94 -10.05 8.27
N ILE A 125 -14.93 -10.60 8.98
CA ILE A 125 -15.72 -9.84 9.94
C ILE A 125 -14.94 -9.81 11.24
N ILE A 126 -14.63 -8.59 11.68
CA ILE A 126 -13.93 -8.31 12.91
C ILE A 126 -14.81 -7.50 13.83
N THR A 127 -14.55 -7.63 15.11
CA THR A 127 -15.22 -6.84 16.13
C THR A 127 -14.34 -5.64 16.43
N ALA A 128 -14.82 -4.45 16.13
CA ALA A 128 -14.16 -3.20 16.46
C ALA A 128 -14.68 -2.68 17.80
N PHE A 129 -13.77 -2.11 18.60
CA PHE A 129 -14.09 -1.67 19.97
C PHE A 129 -13.34 -0.40 20.40
N GLY A 130 -12.57 0.21 19.51
CA GLY A 130 -11.96 1.51 19.72
C GLY A 130 -11.43 2.12 18.43
N SER A 131 -11.25 3.43 18.42
CA SER A 131 -10.69 4.13 17.26
C SER A 131 -9.73 5.23 17.71
N SER A 132 -8.79 5.58 16.82
CA SER A 132 -7.90 6.70 17.09
C SER A 132 -8.67 8.01 17.13
N ALA A 133 -8.30 8.85 18.10
CA ALA A 133 -8.90 10.18 18.30
C ALA A 133 -8.73 11.08 17.07
N HIS A 134 -7.72 10.82 16.24
CA HIS A 134 -7.43 11.53 15.01
C HIS A 134 -7.37 10.60 13.81
N LYS A 135 -7.59 11.17 12.63
CA LYS A 135 -7.43 10.48 11.35
C LYS A 135 -6.01 10.67 10.85
N PHE A 136 -5.47 9.62 10.26
CA PHE A 136 -4.17 9.59 9.61
C PHE A 136 -4.37 9.48 8.12
N LYS A 137 -3.39 9.95 7.33
CA LYS A 137 -3.34 9.64 5.91
C LYS A 137 -2.49 8.39 5.72
N VAL A 138 -3.07 7.36 5.14
CA VAL A 138 -2.36 6.17 4.66
C VAL A 138 -2.74 6.03 3.21
N GLU A 139 -1.73 6.02 2.34
CA GLU A 139 -1.90 6.11 0.89
C GLU A 139 -2.71 7.37 0.51
N ASP A 140 -3.86 7.20 -0.12
CA ASP A 140 -4.78 8.26 -0.56
C ASP A 140 -5.99 8.44 0.39
N LYS A 141 -6.09 7.64 1.46
CA LYS A 141 -7.24 7.63 2.38
C LYS A 141 -6.93 8.34 3.69
N TRP A 142 -7.91 9.10 4.20
CA TRP A 142 -7.90 9.70 5.54
C TRP A 142 -8.85 8.96 6.47
N ASP A 143 -8.31 8.19 7.41
CA ASP A 143 -9.13 7.41 8.34
C ASP A 143 -8.42 7.17 9.69
N SER A 144 -9.18 6.66 10.66
CA SER A 144 -8.68 6.31 11.99
C SER A 144 -8.01 4.93 11.98
N TRP A 145 -7.09 4.72 12.92
CA TRP A 145 -6.74 3.37 13.33
C TRP A 145 -7.87 2.79 14.16
N ILE A 146 -8.26 1.56 13.88
CA ILE A 146 -9.33 0.86 14.57
C ILE A 146 -8.71 -0.26 15.40
N GLN A 147 -9.09 -0.31 16.67
CA GLN A 147 -8.78 -1.43 17.56
C GLN A 147 -9.81 -2.53 17.34
N VAL A 148 -9.33 -3.70 16.97
CA VAL A 148 -10.16 -4.80 16.48
C VAL A 148 -9.77 -6.12 17.13
N LYS A 149 -10.74 -7.02 17.18
CA LYS A 149 -10.61 -8.40 17.65
C LYS A 149 -11.18 -9.33 16.59
N THR A 150 -10.35 -10.26 16.15
CA THR A 150 -10.74 -11.32 15.20
C THR A 150 -11.65 -12.35 15.87
N ASN A 151 -12.33 -13.17 15.09
CA ASN A 151 -13.13 -14.28 15.62
C ASN A 151 -12.28 -15.33 16.36
N SER A 152 -10.99 -15.43 16.04
CA SER A 152 -10.03 -16.29 16.75
C SER A 152 -9.56 -15.70 18.10
N GLY A 153 -10.00 -14.50 18.45
CA GLY A 153 -9.67 -13.83 19.71
C GLY A 153 -8.38 -13.00 19.67
N ILE A 154 -7.67 -12.95 18.54
CA ILE A 154 -6.49 -12.10 18.37
C ILE A 154 -6.94 -10.63 18.28
N SER A 155 -6.36 -9.78 19.14
CA SER A 155 -6.62 -8.34 19.16
C SER A 155 -5.41 -7.56 18.65
N GLY A 156 -5.68 -6.42 18.00
CA GLY A 156 -4.65 -5.51 17.52
C GLY A 156 -5.25 -4.27 16.86
N PHE A 157 -4.46 -3.63 16.01
CA PHE A 157 -4.85 -2.42 15.30
C PHE A 157 -4.80 -2.61 13.79
N SER A 158 -5.83 -2.15 13.10
CA SER A 158 -5.88 -2.11 11.64
C SER A 158 -6.37 -0.74 11.17
N TYR A 159 -5.96 -0.34 9.97
CA TYR A 159 -6.31 0.97 9.44
C TYR A 159 -7.74 0.99 8.91
N GLY A 160 -8.53 1.96 9.36
CA GLY A 160 -9.97 2.07 9.10
C GLY A 160 -10.35 2.26 7.63
N GLY A 161 -9.47 2.86 6.81
CA GLY A 161 -9.74 3.11 5.39
C GLY A 161 -9.88 1.83 4.53
N PHE A 162 -9.62 0.66 5.14
CA PHE A 162 -9.80 -0.66 4.56
C PHE A 162 -10.81 -1.51 5.35
N LEU A 163 -11.65 -0.87 6.15
CA LEU A 163 -12.72 -1.47 6.91
C LEU A 163 -14.04 -0.79 6.54
N ARG A 164 -15.12 -1.57 6.44
CA ARG A 164 -16.48 -1.05 6.26
C ARG A 164 -17.34 -1.47 7.43
N GLU A 165 -18.04 -0.52 8.02
CA GLU A 165 -19.02 -0.79 9.08
C GLU A 165 -20.21 -1.58 8.52
N VAL A 166 -20.67 -2.56 9.28
CA VAL A 166 -21.92 -3.29 9.01
C VAL A 166 -23.04 -2.53 9.72
N LYS A 167 -23.82 -1.74 8.97
CA LYS A 167 -24.76 -0.74 9.51
C LYS A 167 -26.17 -1.25 9.83
N ASP A 168 -26.56 -2.43 9.35
CA ASP A 168 -27.90 -2.98 9.53
C ASP A 168 -27.86 -4.35 10.19
N GLU A 169 -28.37 -4.44 11.42
CA GLU A 169 -28.86 -5.70 12.00
C GLU A 169 -30.29 -6.03 11.51
N THR A 170 -30.88 -5.16 10.68
CA THR A 170 -32.25 -5.26 10.15
C THR A 170 -32.39 -5.95 8.79
N GLU A 171 -31.32 -6.50 8.22
CA GLU A 171 -31.40 -7.50 7.13
C GLU A 171 -31.60 -8.94 7.66
N ALA A 172 -31.98 -9.10 8.93
CA ALA A 172 -32.27 -10.40 9.54
C ALA A 172 -33.77 -10.62 9.79
N VAL A 173 -34.65 -10.29 8.83
CA VAL A 173 -36.01 -10.85 8.81
C VAL A 173 -36.42 -11.18 7.38
N LEU A 174 -36.54 -12.49 7.12
CA LEU A 174 -36.99 -13.19 5.90
C LEU A 174 -35.92 -13.53 4.85
N THR A 175 -34.98 -14.41 5.21
CA THR A 175 -34.49 -15.58 4.43
C THR A 175 -33.30 -16.21 5.16
N ASN A 176 -32.92 -17.45 4.81
CA ASN A 176 -31.72 -18.14 5.33
C ASN A 176 -30.42 -17.50 4.79
N GLU A 177 -30.27 -16.19 4.92
CA GLU A 177 -29.12 -15.43 4.43
C GLU A 177 -27.97 -15.47 5.46
N GLU A 178 -26.81 -15.94 5.01
CA GLU A 178 -25.55 -15.99 5.73
C GLU A 178 -24.64 -14.89 5.16
N ILE A 179 -24.16 -13.98 6.01
CA ILE A 179 -23.10 -13.04 5.61
C ILE A 179 -21.81 -13.84 5.47
N ILE A 180 -21.19 -13.76 4.30
CA ILE A 180 -19.99 -14.51 3.96
C ILE A 180 -18.93 -13.56 3.42
N SER A 181 -17.74 -14.12 3.20
CA SER A 181 -16.60 -13.41 2.63
C SER A 181 -15.84 -14.30 1.67
N GLY A 182 -14.94 -13.70 0.89
CA GLY A 182 -14.23 -14.36 -0.18
C GLY A 182 -14.71 -13.85 -1.52
N PHE A 183 -14.51 -14.64 -2.56
CA PHE A 183 -14.87 -14.27 -3.90
C PHE A 183 -15.53 -15.44 -4.62
N VAL A 184 -16.26 -15.11 -5.67
CA VAL A 184 -16.70 -16.12 -6.63
C VAL A 184 -15.94 -15.95 -7.93
N VAL A 185 -15.77 -17.05 -8.63
CA VAL A 185 -15.32 -17.09 -10.03
C VAL A 185 -16.51 -17.55 -10.85
N LEU A 186 -16.95 -16.76 -11.81
CA LEU A 186 -18.00 -17.20 -12.73
C LEU A 186 -17.51 -18.40 -13.54
N THR A 187 -18.32 -19.45 -13.66
CA THR A 187 -17.96 -20.64 -14.44
C THR A 187 -18.52 -20.57 -15.86
N GLN A 188 -19.51 -19.69 -16.09
CA GLN A 188 -20.20 -19.54 -17.37
C GLN A 188 -20.22 -18.08 -17.82
N ASP A 189 -20.40 -17.89 -19.13
CA ASP A 189 -20.65 -16.56 -19.71
C ASP A 189 -22.09 -16.12 -19.44
N GLN A 190 -22.28 -14.85 -19.09
CA GLN A 190 -23.59 -14.25 -18.85
C GLN A 190 -24.47 -15.06 -17.88
N PRO A 191 -24.01 -15.32 -16.63
CA PRO A 191 -24.80 -16.04 -15.65
C PRO A 191 -26.08 -15.26 -15.31
N THR A 192 -27.06 -15.96 -14.74
CA THR A 192 -28.31 -15.28 -14.36
C THR A 192 -28.11 -14.53 -13.04
N PHE A 193 -28.23 -13.20 -13.10
CA PHE A 193 -28.35 -12.35 -11.91
C PHE A 193 -29.82 -12.19 -11.51
N TRP A 194 -30.07 -12.33 -10.22
CA TRP A 194 -31.38 -12.23 -9.60
C TRP A 194 -31.41 -11.08 -8.58
N LEU A 195 -32.46 -10.27 -8.60
CA LEU A 195 -32.77 -9.33 -7.51
C LEU A 195 -33.28 -10.09 -6.28
N GLU A 196 -34.14 -11.07 -6.53
CA GLU A 196 -34.60 -12.04 -5.54
C GLU A 196 -34.32 -13.46 -6.07
N PRO A 197 -33.56 -14.31 -5.33
CA PRO A 197 -33.19 -15.64 -5.79
C PRO A 197 -34.41 -16.45 -6.25
N ASN A 198 -34.31 -17.01 -7.45
CA ASN A 198 -35.35 -17.82 -8.11
C ASN A 198 -36.73 -17.14 -8.28
N LYS A 199 -36.84 -15.81 -8.11
CA LYS A 199 -38.12 -15.08 -8.23
C LYS A 199 -38.06 -13.96 -9.26
N VAL A 200 -37.11 -13.03 -9.07
CA VAL A 200 -37.00 -11.81 -9.88
C VAL A 200 -35.62 -11.76 -10.51
N LYS A 201 -35.56 -11.92 -11.83
CA LYS A 201 -34.33 -11.73 -12.61
C LYS A 201 -34.05 -10.25 -12.79
N LEU A 202 -32.77 -9.87 -12.85
CA LEU A 202 -32.37 -8.51 -13.20
C LEU A 202 -32.78 -8.18 -14.66
N THR A 203 -33.42 -7.04 -14.90
CA THR A 203 -33.93 -6.63 -16.23
C THR A 203 -33.47 -5.22 -16.66
N ASP A 204 -33.71 -4.84 -17.93
CA ASP A 204 -33.31 -3.52 -18.49
C ASP A 204 -34.05 -2.32 -17.85
N LYS A 205 -35.13 -2.56 -17.10
CA LYS A 205 -35.96 -1.48 -16.52
C LYS A 205 -35.51 -1.07 -15.12
N ASP A 206 -34.55 -1.79 -14.56
CA ASP A 206 -34.03 -1.57 -13.21
C ASP A 206 -32.91 -0.49 -13.22
N ASP A 207 -32.70 0.18 -14.38
CA ASP A 207 -31.73 1.25 -14.64
C ASP A 207 -32.05 2.61 -13.97
N SER A 208 -33.25 2.81 -13.40
CA SER A 208 -33.68 4.14 -12.92
C SER A 208 -33.67 4.25 -11.39
N ASP A 209 -32.72 5.05 -10.89
CA ASP A 209 -32.71 5.74 -9.59
C ASP A 209 -32.72 4.84 -8.33
N ASN A 210 -31.52 4.76 -7.72
CA ASN A 210 -31.23 4.39 -6.31
C ASN A 210 -30.97 2.94 -5.90
N PHE A 211 -31.11 1.90 -6.72
CA PHE A 211 -30.70 0.54 -6.31
C PHE A 211 -30.17 -0.30 -7.49
N GLY A 212 -28.84 -0.37 -7.61
CA GLY A 212 -28.08 -1.52 -8.12
C GLY A 212 -28.34 -2.03 -9.55
N ALA A 213 -27.28 -2.05 -10.36
CA ALA A 213 -27.06 -2.92 -11.52
C ALA A 213 -27.67 -2.54 -12.88
N PRO A 214 -26.90 -1.84 -13.74
CA PRO A 214 -27.25 -1.75 -15.15
C PRO A 214 -27.18 -3.12 -15.82
N LYS A 215 -28.25 -3.58 -16.50
CA LYS A 215 -28.19 -4.77 -17.38
C LYS A 215 -27.14 -4.60 -18.48
N SER A 216 -26.83 -3.37 -18.86
CA SER A 216 -25.72 -3.08 -19.77
C SER A 216 -24.37 -3.64 -19.28
N LEU A 217 -24.19 -3.87 -17.97
CA LEU A 217 -22.98 -4.48 -17.40
C LEU A 217 -22.96 -6.01 -17.49
N LEU A 218 -24.12 -6.67 -17.63
CA LEU A 218 -24.18 -8.13 -17.78
C LEU A 218 -23.40 -8.62 -19.01
N LYS A 219 -23.28 -7.79 -20.04
CA LYS A 219 -22.47 -8.11 -21.24
C LYS A 219 -20.98 -8.34 -20.91
N HIS A 220 -20.48 -7.82 -19.79
CA HIS A 220 -19.10 -8.00 -19.34
C HIS A 220 -18.89 -9.26 -18.49
N THR A 221 -19.96 -9.92 -18.08
CA THR A 221 -19.88 -11.12 -17.26
C THR A 221 -19.53 -12.33 -18.11
N LYS A 222 -18.34 -12.88 -17.85
CA LYS A 222 -17.75 -13.99 -18.59
C LYS A 222 -17.14 -15.00 -17.61
N SER A 223 -16.98 -16.23 -18.07
CA SER A 223 -16.27 -17.28 -17.34
C SER A 223 -14.87 -16.79 -16.92
N GLY A 224 -14.48 -17.10 -15.69
CA GLY A 224 -13.25 -16.64 -15.04
C GLY A 224 -13.34 -15.25 -14.39
N LEU A 225 -14.42 -14.47 -14.61
CA LEU A 225 -14.58 -13.18 -13.97
C LEU A 225 -14.84 -13.35 -12.46
N ARG A 226 -14.21 -12.49 -11.66
CA ARG A 226 -14.25 -12.59 -10.20
C ARG A 226 -15.17 -11.53 -9.58
N PHE A 227 -15.90 -11.89 -8.53
CA PHE A 227 -16.71 -10.95 -7.77
C PHE A 227 -16.45 -11.12 -6.27
N PRO A 228 -16.44 -10.03 -5.49
CA PRO A 228 -16.63 -10.13 -4.05
C PRO A 228 -17.94 -10.87 -3.74
N ALA A 229 -17.89 -11.82 -2.82
CA ALA A 229 -19.06 -12.53 -2.32
C ALA A 229 -19.44 -11.95 -0.95
N LEU A 230 -20.64 -11.38 -0.84
CA LEU A 230 -21.06 -10.66 0.37
C LEU A 230 -22.04 -11.47 1.23
N LYS A 231 -22.94 -12.19 0.58
CA LYS A 231 -23.97 -13.00 1.24
C LYS A 231 -24.19 -14.31 0.51
N LYS A 232 -24.75 -15.27 1.22
CA LYS A 232 -25.17 -16.57 0.70
C LYS A 232 -26.56 -16.89 1.19
N ALA A 233 -27.42 -17.43 0.34
CA ALA A 233 -28.76 -17.86 0.71
C ALA A 233 -29.01 -19.27 0.17
N VAL A 234 -29.84 -20.05 0.88
CA VAL A 234 -30.40 -21.29 0.33
C VAL A 234 -31.88 -21.08 0.07
N VAL A 235 -32.29 -21.15 -1.19
CA VAL A 235 -33.67 -20.97 -1.65
C VAL A 235 -34.08 -22.22 -2.41
N GLU A 236 -35.14 -22.88 -1.95
CA GLU A 236 -35.68 -24.11 -2.55
C GLU A 236 -34.64 -25.23 -2.75
N GLY A 237 -33.62 -25.28 -1.88
CA GLY A 237 -32.53 -26.27 -1.91
C GLY A 237 -31.33 -25.88 -2.78
N GLU A 238 -31.41 -24.77 -3.51
CA GLU A 238 -30.31 -24.21 -4.29
C GLU A 238 -29.58 -23.11 -3.52
N THR A 239 -28.25 -23.08 -3.63
CA THR A 239 -27.43 -22.04 -3.00
C THR A 239 -27.22 -20.88 -3.96
N TYR A 240 -27.40 -19.66 -3.47
CA TYR A 240 -27.16 -18.40 -4.17
C TYR A 240 -26.15 -17.56 -3.43
N TYR A 241 -25.38 -16.76 -4.17
CA TYR A 241 -24.39 -15.83 -3.64
C TYR A 241 -24.72 -14.41 -4.10
N TYR A 242 -24.80 -13.47 -3.17
CA TYR A 242 -24.96 -12.06 -3.48
C TYR A 242 -23.59 -11.46 -3.81
N LEU A 243 -23.49 -10.95 -5.03
CA LEU A 243 -22.28 -10.41 -5.61
C LEU A 243 -22.43 -8.91 -5.76
N GLU A 244 -21.34 -8.17 -5.60
CA GLU A 244 -21.29 -6.74 -5.88
C GLU A 244 -19.93 -6.37 -6.47
N ARG A 245 -19.92 -5.77 -7.66
CA ARG A 245 -18.70 -5.35 -8.34
C ARG A 245 -18.91 -4.03 -9.06
N GLU A 246 -18.01 -3.08 -8.79
CA GLU A 246 -17.85 -1.88 -9.62
C GLU A 246 -16.98 -2.22 -10.84
N PHE A 247 -17.44 -1.86 -12.04
CA PHE A 247 -16.68 -2.05 -13.28
C PHE A 247 -15.91 -0.77 -13.60
N CYS A 248 -14.62 -0.76 -13.30
CA CYS A 248 -13.73 0.36 -13.59
C CYS A 248 -12.59 -0.04 -14.53
N TYR A 249 -12.16 0.93 -15.32
CA TYR A 249 -11.00 0.85 -16.19
C TYR A 249 -9.98 1.88 -15.75
N TYR A 250 -8.74 1.46 -15.71
CA TYR A 250 -7.63 2.29 -15.28
C TYR A 250 -6.80 2.69 -16.48
N SER A 251 -6.56 3.99 -16.60
CA SER A 251 -5.51 4.56 -17.43
C SER A 251 -4.42 5.14 -16.53
N ILE A 252 -3.32 5.61 -17.11
CA ILE A 252 -2.20 6.21 -16.38
C ILE A 252 -2.66 7.35 -15.43
N ASN A 253 -3.77 8.05 -15.72
CA ASN A 253 -4.24 9.18 -14.91
C ASN A 253 -5.76 9.21 -14.66
N SER A 254 -6.49 8.17 -15.02
CA SER A 254 -7.95 8.13 -14.81
C SER A 254 -8.40 6.77 -14.32
N ARG A 255 -9.45 6.81 -13.52
CA ARG A 255 -10.26 5.67 -13.14
C ARG A 255 -11.67 5.97 -13.65
N ASP A 256 -12.03 5.30 -14.74
CA ASP A 256 -13.32 5.50 -15.41
C ASP A 256 -14.22 4.30 -15.10
N CYS A 257 -15.34 4.53 -14.43
CA CYS A 257 -16.23 3.47 -13.99
C CYS A 257 -17.54 3.47 -14.78
N GLU A 258 -17.92 2.32 -15.33
CA GLU A 258 -19.19 2.12 -16.05
C GLU A 258 -20.38 1.90 -15.09
N GLY A 259 -20.10 1.55 -13.83
CA GLY A 259 -21.11 1.43 -12.77
C GLY A 259 -20.94 0.16 -11.92
N ASN A 260 -21.94 -0.11 -11.08
CA ASN A 260 -21.97 -1.24 -10.16
C ASN A 260 -22.96 -2.30 -10.65
N LEU A 261 -22.51 -3.56 -10.73
CA LEU A 261 -23.38 -4.73 -10.89
C LEU A 261 -23.49 -5.44 -9.55
N SER A 262 -24.72 -5.59 -9.06
CA SER A 262 -25.02 -6.38 -7.89
C SER A 262 -26.22 -7.29 -8.11
N GLY A 263 -26.26 -8.39 -7.37
CA GLY A 263 -27.36 -9.34 -7.43
C GLY A 263 -26.95 -10.74 -7.00
N TRP A 264 -27.95 -11.60 -6.86
CA TRP A 264 -27.79 -13.00 -6.51
C TRP A 264 -27.46 -13.83 -7.74
N VAL A 265 -26.50 -14.72 -7.61
CA VAL A 265 -26.13 -15.68 -8.67
C VAL A 265 -26.13 -17.09 -8.09
N SER A 266 -26.64 -18.04 -8.87
CA SER A 266 -26.71 -19.45 -8.48
C SER A 266 -25.31 -20.05 -8.35
N SER A 267 -25.13 -20.93 -7.36
CA SER A 267 -23.96 -21.81 -7.24
C SER A 267 -23.71 -22.70 -8.46
N ASN A 268 -24.68 -22.87 -9.36
CA ASN A 268 -24.50 -23.59 -10.63
C ASN A 268 -23.69 -22.78 -11.67
N ASP A 269 -23.64 -21.46 -11.51
CA ASP A 269 -23.02 -20.52 -12.47
C ASP A 269 -21.68 -19.96 -11.97
N LEU A 270 -21.23 -20.38 -10.78
CA LEU A 270 -20.02 -19.88 -10.14
C LEU A 270 -19.34 -20.90 -9.22
N GLU A 271 -18.06 -20.67 -8.95
CA GLU A 271 -17.30 -21.32 -7.88
C GLU A 271 -17.09 -20.31 -6.75
N TYR A 272 -17.54 -20.63 -5.54
CA TYR A 272 -17.24 -19.81 -4.36
C TYR A 272 -15.92 -20.25 -3.72
N VAL A 273 -15.05 -19.28 -3.48
CA VAL A 273 -13.73 -19.44 -2.88
C VAL A 273 -13.68 -18.63 -1.58
N LYS A 274 -13.51 -19.35 -0.46
CA LYS A 274 -13.41 -18.75 0.87
C LYS A 274 -12.02 -18.20 1.19
N ASP A 275 -10.98 -18.81 0.62
CA ASP A 275 -9.60 -18.37 0.82
C ASP A 275 -9.30 -17.07 0.07
N SER A 276 -8.20 -16.41 0.45
CA SER A 276 -7.75 -15.24 -0.30
C SER A 276 -7.37 -15.60 -1.73
N LEU A 277 -7.42 -14.62 -2.64
CA LEU A 277 -6.99 -14.81 -4.02
C LEU A 277 -5.54 -15.31 -4.10
N TYR A 278 -4.68 -14.81 -3.21
CA TYR A 278 -3.28 -15.24 -3.11
C TYR A 278 -3.18 -16.71 -2.73
N GLU A 279 -3.85 -17.14 -1.66
CA GLU A 279 -3.81 -18.53 -1.19
C GLU A 279 -4.34 -19.50 -2.25
N LYS A 280 -5.47 -19.15 -2.89
CA LYS A 280 -6.06 -19.97 -3.95
C LYS A 280 -5.13 -20.10 -5.15
N THR A 281 -4.60 -18.98 -5.67
CA THR A 281 -3.78 -18.99 -6.87
C THR A 281 -2.36 -19.52 -6.64
N LEU A 282 -1.83 -19.40 -5.42
CA LEU A 282 -0.58 -20.03 -5.01
C LEU A 282 -0.67 -21.57 -4.98
N ALA A 283 -1.81 -22.11 -4.54
CA ALA A 283 -2.03 -23.55 -4.51
C ALA A 283 -1.91 -24.15 -5.93
N ASP A 284 -2.51 -23.46 -6.90
CA ASP A 284 -2.55 -23.86 -8.32
C ASP A 284 -1.24 -23.53 -9.08
N TYR A 285 -0.32 -22.77 -8.48
CA TYR A 285 0.90 -22.33 -9.14
C TYR A 285 1.91 -23.49 -9.37
N PRO A 286 2.36 -23.74 -10.60
CA PRO A 286 3.14 -24.94 -10.94
C PRO A 286 4.61 -24.87 -10.50
N GLU A 287 5.24 -23.69 -10.52
CA GLU A 287 6.68 -23.54 -10.34
C GLU A 287 7.07 -23.38 -8.87
N LYS A 288 7.00 -24.49 -8.12
CA LYS A 288 7.24 -24.49 -6.66
C LYS A 288 8.65 -24.02 -6.25
N GLU A 289 9.62 -24.00 -7.15
CA GLU A 289 10.96 -23.45 -6.89
C GLU A 289 10.96 -21.93 -6.69
N GLN A 290 9.93 -21.22 -7.18
CA GLN A 290 9.80 -19.77 -7.07
C GLN A 290 9.05 -19.32 -5.80
N LEU A 291 8.64 -20.24 -4.93
CA LEU A 291 7.90 -19.91 -3.69
C LEU A 291 8.59 -18.84 -2.83
N PRO A 292 9.93 -18.83 -2.63
CA PRO A 292 10.58 -17.77 -1.87
C PRO A 292 10.43 -16.38 -2.51
N LEU A 293 10.50 -16.30 -3.85
CA LEU A 293 10.30 -15.05 -4.59
C LEU A 293 8.84 -14.58 -4.49
N ILE A 294 7.88 -15.49 -4.62
CA ILE A 294 6.46 -15.20 -4.49
C ILE A 294 6.12 -14.68 -3.10
N GLN A 295 6.67 -15.31 -2.06
CA GLN A 295 6.50 -14.84 -0.67
C GLN A 295 7.13 -13.47 -0.45
N PHE A 296 8.30 -13.20 -1.05
CA PHE A 296 8.90 -11.87 -1.01
C PHE A 296 7.98 -10.82 -1.64
N LEU A 297 7.45 -11.08 -2.85
CA LEU A 297 6.52 -10.19 -3.55
C LEU A 297 5.22 -9.95 -2.78
N HIS A 298 4.63 -11.00 -2.20
CA HIS A 298 3.41 -10.90 -1.40
C HIS A 298 3.59 -10.04 -0.14
N ASN A 299 4.80 -10.01 0.42
CA ASN A 299 5.10 -9.31 1.68
C ASN A 299 5.56 -7.86 1.51
N GLN A 300 5.56 -7.32 0.28
CA GLN A 300 5.88 -5.91 0.03
C GLN A 300 4.78 -4.97 0.58
N ASN A 301 5.17 -3.75 0.98
CA ASN A 301 4.25 -2.79 1.55
C ASN A 301 3.43 -2.02 0.50
N GLU A 302 4.06 -1.59 -0.59
CA GLU A 302 3.39 -0.72 -1.59
C GLU A 302 2.64 -1.53 -2.64
N ASN A 303 3.25 -2.62 -3.12
CA ASN A 303 2.78 -3.40 -4.26
C ASN A 303 2.77 -4.91 -3.96
N PRO A 304 2.01 -5.38 -2.96
CA PRO A 304 1.95 -6.79 -2.65
C PRO A 304 1.40 -7.60 -3.84
N LEU A 305 1.98 -8.78 -4.10
CA LEU A 305 1.40 -9.75 -5.02
C LEU A 305 0.18 -10.44 -4.39
N GLU A 306 -0.98 -10.24 -4.99
CA GLU A 306 -2.26 -10.79 -4.51
C GLU A 306 -2.84 -11.88 -5.42
N ASP A 307 -2.52 -11.84 -6.72
CA ASP A 307 -2.97 -12.82 -7.70
C ASP A 307 -1.76 -13.47 -8.39
N VAL A 308 -1.34 -14.62 -7.84
CA VAL A 308 -0.19 -15.40 -8.34
C VAL A 308 -0.44 -15.88 -9.77
N SER A 309 -1.71 -16.02 -10.21
CA SER A 309 -2.03 -16.44 -11.58
C SER A 309 -1.65 -15.38 -12.64
N THR A 310 -1.38 -14.14 -12.22
CA THR A 310 -0.94 -13.06 -13.12
C THR A 310 0.57 -12.87 -13.15
N LEU A 311 1.29 -13.57 -12.28
CA LEU A 311 2.73 -13.44 -12.13
C LEU A 311 3.46 -13.96 -13.38
N LYS A 312 4.29 -13.10 -13.95
CA LYS A 312 5.29 -13.43 -14.97
C LYS A 312 6.67 -13.29 -14.33
N VAL A 313 7.51 -14.31 -14.51
CA VAL A 313 8.89 -14.33 -13.99
C VAL A 313 9.82 -14.71 -15.12
N ASN A 314 10.84 -13.87 -15.36
CA ASN A 314 11.93 -14.18 -16.26
C ASN A 314 13.26 -14.04 -15.52
N GLN A 315 14.06 -15.10 -15.51
CA GLN A 315 15.43 -15.01 -15.01
C GLN A 315 16.31 -14.36 -16.10
N LEU A 316 16.97 -13.26 -15.77
CA LEU A 316 17.88 -12.60 -16.68
C LEU A 316 19.24 -13.33 -16.71
N PRO A 317 19.88 -13.47 -17.90
CA PRO A 317 21.19 -14.08 -18.01
C PRO A 317 22.25 -13.18 -17.37
N LEU A 318 23.06 -13.73 -16.46
CA LEU A 318 24.22 -13.07 -15.90
C LEU A 318 25.47 -13.80 -16.35
N ASN A 319 26.39 -13.08 -17.00
CA ASN A 319 27.74 -13.57 -17.27
C ASN A 319 28.62 -13.38 -16.02
N ASP A 320 28.20 -13.91 -14.87
CA ASP A 320 28.99 -13.92 -13.65
C ASP A 320 29.21 -15.37 -13.18
N ASN A 321 30.42 -15.65 -12.69
CA ASN A 321 30.80 -16.92 -12.09
C ASN A 321 30.20 -17.12 -10.68
N GLN A 322 29.27 -16.26 -10.22
CA GLN A 322 28.68 -16.29 -8.88
C GLN A 322 27.17 -16.57 -8.87
N LEU A 323 26.71 -17.21 -7.79
CA LEU A 323 25.36 -17.72 -7.49
C LEU A 323 24.24 -16.65 -7.38
N ASN A 324 24.40 -15.48 -8.01
CA ASN A 324 23.39 -14.42 -8.01
C ASN A 324 22.37 -14.68 -9.13
N LYS A 325 21.10 -14.41 -8.87
CA LYS A 325 20.05 -14.39 -9.90
C LYS A 325 19.41 -13.01 -9.96
N VAL A 326 19.04 -12.57 -11.15
CA VAL A 326 18.21 -11.38 -11.34
C VAL A 326 16.92 -11.82 -12.02
N TRP A 327 15.80 -11.36 -11.48
CA TRP A 327 14.46 -11.71 -11.90
C TRP A 327 13.74 -10.46 -12.41
N ASP A 328 13.34 -10.46 -13.68
CA ASP A 328 12.33 -9.56 -14.22
C ASP A 328 10.97 -10.14 -13.87
N VAL A 329 10.21 -9.43 -13.02
CA VAL A 329 8.89 -9.87 -12.60
C VAL A 329 7.85 -8.83 -12.96
N SER A 330 6.68 -9.31 -13.42
CA SER A 330 5.49 -8.47 -13.52
C SER A 330 4.24 -9.21 -13.06
N TYR A 331 3.27 -8.48 -12.54
CA TYR A 331 1.98 -9.04 -12.07
C TYR A 331 0.93 -7.94 -12.08
N LYS A 332 -0.35 -8.30 -12.04
CA LYS A 332 -1.44 -7.31 -12.00
C LYS A 332 -1.76 -6.94 -10.56
N LYS A 333 -1.83 -5.64 -10.27
CA LYS A 333 -2.49 -5.11 -9.07
C LYS A 333 -3.97 -5.01 -9.34
N LEU A 334 -4.78 -5.49 -8.41
CA LEU A 334 -6.23 -5.47 -8.50
C LEU A 334 -6.81 -4.49 -7.49
N ASP A 335 -7.89 -3.80 -7.86
CA ASP A 335 -8.70 -3.07 -6.89
C ASP A 335 -9.61 -4.04 -6.09
N ASN A 336 -10.35 -3.49 -5.12
CA ASN A 336 -11.26 -4.28 -4.27
C ASN A 336 -12.42 -4.95 -5.04
N SER A 337 -12.67 -4.52 -6.28
CA SER A 337 -13.67 -5.07 -7.19
C SER A 337 -13.06 -6.06 -8.21
N TYR A 338 -11.79 -6.43 -8.03
CA TYR A 338 -11.02 -7.27 -8.95
C TYR A 338 -10.87 -6.67 -10.36
N ASN A 339 -10.87 -5.35 -10.48
CA ASN A 339 -10.45 -4.66 -11.71
C ASN A 339 -8.93 -4.57 -11.74
N ALA A 340 -8.34 -4.72 -12.92
CA ALA A 340 -6.91 -4.52 -13.09
C ALA A 340 -6.59 -3.01 -12.99
N GLU A 341 -5.91 -2.62 -11.93
CA GLU A 341 -5.54 -1.25 -11.66
C GLU A 341 -4.30 -0.88 -12.49
N TRP A 342 -3.24 -1.67 -12.34
CA TRP A 342 -2.00 -1.49 -13.09
C TRP A 342 -1.12 -2.75 -13.00
N GLU A 343 -0.01 -2.79 -13.74
CA GLU A 343 0.92 -3.93 -13.77
C GLU A 343 2.29 -3.51 -13.21
N PRO A 344 2.55 -3.71 -11.90
CA PRO A 344 3.89 -3.62 -11.34
C PRO A 344 4.89 -4.41 -12.16
N ARG A 345 6.05 -3.79 -12.42
CA ARG A 345 7.20 -4.45 -13.01
C ARG A 345 8.43 -4.17 -12.16
N GLN A 346 9.11 -5.21 -11.72
CA GLN A 346 10.25 -5.06 -10.81
C GLN A 346 11.42 -5.88 -11.29
N LEU A 347 12.62 -5.37 -11.02
CA LEU A 347 13.84 -6.14 -11.16
C LEU A 347 14.40 -6.46 -9.80
N ILE A 348 14.51 -7.75 -9.52
CA ILE A 348 14.79 -8.28 -8.21
C ILE A 348 16.08 -9.06 -8.27
N ARG A 349 17.01 -8.72 -7.39
CA ARG A 349 18.23 -9.49 -7.16
C ARG A 349 17.96 -10.53 -6.07
N GLN A 350 18.31 -11.78 -6.34
CA GLN A 350 18.37 -12.84 -5.36
C GLN A 350 19.82 -13.15 -5.00
N VAL A 351 20.09 -13.21 -3.70
CA VAL A 351 21.40 -13.56 -3.12
C VAL A 351 21.16 -14.66 -2.11
N SER A 352 21.54 -15.90 -2.45
CA SER A 352 21.14 -17.05 -1.64
C SER A 352 19.60 -17.09 -1.48
N ASN A 353 19.09 -16.90 -0.26
CA ASN A 353 17.66 -16.88 0.05
C ASN A 353 17.06 -15.47 0.22
N ASP A 354 17.88 -14.42 0.11
CA ASP A 354 17.43 -13.03 0.30
C ASP A 354 17.12 -12.37 -1.05
N PHE A 355 16.13 -11.48 -1.06
CA PHE A 355 15.65 -10.76 -2.23
C PHE A 355 15.72 -9.24 -2.02
N TYR A 356 16.12 -8.52 -3.07
CA TYR A 356 16.26 -7.06 -3.05
C TYR A 356 15.72 -6.47 -4.35
N VAL A 357 14.82 -5.49 -4.23
CA VAL A 357 14.37 -4.71 -5.38
C VAL A 357 15.50 -3.78 -5.83
N LEU A 358 15.84 -3.83 -7.12
CA LEU A 358 16.82 -2.96 -7.75
C LEU A 358 16.17 -1.73 -8.38
N THR A 359 15.07 -1.94 -9.11
CA THR A 359 14.21 -0.87 -9.66
C THR A 359 12.77 -1.36 -9.77
N GLU A 360 11.84 -0.42 -9.83
CA GLU A 360 10.42 -0.67 -10.06
C GLU A 360 9.88 0.20 -11.19
N ASN A 361 8.82 -0.28 -11.84
CA ASN A 361 7.97 0.43 -12.79
C ASN A 361 8.77 1.04 -13.95
N TYR A 362 9.76 0.29 -14.42
CA TYR A 362 10.56 0.66 -15.58
C TYR A 362 9.81 0.34 -16.88
N SER A 363 10.00 1.19 -17.88
CA SER A 363 9.42 1.03 -19.21
C SER A 363 10.22 0.06 -20.06
N ASP A 364 11.55 0.18 -20.03
CA ASP A 364 12.45 -0.63 -20.83
C ASP A 364 13.73 -0.94 -20.05
N SER A 365 14.36 -2.06 -20.37
CA SER A 365 15.59 -2.50 -19.73
C SER A 365 16.44 -3.35 -20.66
N GLU A 366 17.74 -3.13 -20.65
CA GLU A 366 18.71 -3.88 -21.44
C GLU A 366 19.95 -4.26 -20.63
N ILE A 367 20.54 -5.39 -21.00
CA ILE A 367 21.81 -5.89 -20.45
C ILE A 367 22.89 -5.54 -21.47
N ILE A 368 23.94 -4.85 -21.02
CA ILE A 368 25.01 -4.36 -21.88
C ILE A 368 26.34 -4.49 -21.17
N ASP A 369 27.32 -5.14 -21.81
CA ASP A 369 28.72 -5.14 -21.34
C ASP A 369 29.39 -3.84 -21.81
N ILE A 370 29.45 -2.84 -20.92
CA ILE A 370 29.90 -1.50 -21.31
C ILE A 370 31.42 -1.48 -21.45
N ASP A 371 32.17 -2.11 -20.55
CA ASP A 371 33.64 -2.05 -20.55
C ASP A 371 34.35 -3.27 -21.17
N GLY A 372 33.58 -4.28 -21.60
CA GLY A 372 34.08 -5.45 -22.30
C GLY A 372 34.79 -6.43 -21.38
N ASP A 373 34.56 -6.36 -20.07
CA ASP A 373 35.18 -7.24 -19.08
C ASP A 373 34.45 -8.59 -18.94
N GLY A 374 33.34 -8.77 -19.66
CA GLY A 374 32.49 -9.95 -19.64
C GLY A 374 31.40 -9.90 -18.56
N ILE A 375 31.36 -8.89 -17.71
CA ILE A 375 30.34 -8.65 -16.69
C ILE A 375 29.43 -7.53 -17.17
N SER A 376 28.19 -7.88 -17.53
CA SER A 376 27.27 -6.87 -18.08
C SER A 376 26.74 -5.89 -17.03
N GLU A 377 26.73 -4.61 -17.39
CA GLU A 377 25.92 -3.58 -16.77
C GLU A 377 24.45 -3.74 -17.17
N TRP A 378 23.61 -3.17 -16.31
CA TRP A 378 22.20 -3.21 -16.51
C TRP A 378 21.64 -1.79 -16.59
N LYS A 379 21.02 -1.49 -17.73
CA LYS A 379 20.42 -0.19 -18.02
C LYS A 379 18.91 -0.33 -17.96
N SER A 380 18.25 0.53 -17.19
CA SER A 380 16.79 0.65 -17.16
C SER A 380 16.36 2.07 -17.46
N THR A 381 15.18 2.20 -18.03
CA THR A 381 14.55 3.48 -18.28
C THR A 381 13.16 3.50 -17.68
N LYS A 382 12.75 4.65 -17.20
CA LYS A 382 11.39 4.94 -16.75
C LYS A 382 10.95 6.21 -17.45
N SER A 383 9.87 6.11 -18.22
CA SER A 383 9.27 7.25 -18.91
C SER A 383 7.86 7.48 -18.39
N GLY A 384 7.62 8.68 -17.87
CA GLY A 384 6.31 9.25 -17.59
C GLY A 384 5.92 10.29 -18.64
N ARG A 385 4.80 10.99 -18.42
CA ARG A 385 4.31 12.04 -19.35
C ARG A 385 5.28 13.21 -19.54
N ALA A 386 6.07 13.51 -18.52
CA ALA A 386 7.04 14.59 -18.54
C ALA A 386 8.35 14.24 -17.84
N ASP A 387 8.43 13.12 -17.14
CA ASP A 387 9.65 12.72 -16.45
C ASP A 387 10.29 11.55 -17.18
N TYR A 388 11.59 11.61 -17.37
CA TYR A 388 12.37 10.49 -17.85
C TYR A 388 13.52 10.25 -16.88
N SER A 389 13.63 9.01 -16.39
CA SER A 389 14.81 8.57 -15.67
C SER A 389 15.47 7.40 -16.36
N LEU A 390 16.80 7.41 -16.32
CA LEU A 390 17.62 6.29 -16.76
C LEU A 390 18.53 5.91 -15.62
N HIS A 391 18.64 4.62 -15.36
CA HIS A 391 19.52 4.07 -14.33
C HIS A 391 20.48 3.07 -14.99
N ILE A 392 21.76 3.12 -14.61
CA ILE A 392 22.74 2.09 -14.95
C ILE A 392 23.30 1.53 -13.65
N TYR A 393 23.24 0.21 -13.53
CA TYR A 393 23.77 -0.56 -12.42
C TYR A 393 24.95 -1.40 -12.92
N SER A 394 26.01 -1.47 -12.12
CA SER A 394 27.13 -2.38 -12.34
C SER A 394 27.24 -3.38 -11.19
N LEU A 395 27.70 -4.59 -11.48
CA LEU A 395 27.86 -5.66 -10.51
C LEU A 395 29.23 -5.59 -9.83
N GLN A 396 29.25 -5.21 -8.55
CA GLN A 396 30.47 -5.07 -7.75
C GLN A 396 30.38 -5.94 -6.50
N ASN A 397 31.30 -6.91 -6.35
CA ASN A 397 31.34 -7.81 -5.20
C ASN A 397 29.96 -8.44 -4.92
N SER A 398 29.39 -9.09 -5.94
CA SER A 398 28.01 -9.59 -5.96
C SER A 398 26.91 -8.53 -5.88
N LYS A 399 27.17 -7.25 -5.57
CA LYS A 399 26.14 -6.20 -5.40
C LYS A 399 25.91 -5.42 -6.68
N PHE A 400 24.66 -5.29 -7.10
CA PHE A 400 24.28 -4.27 -8.07
C PHE A 400 24.38 -2.89 -7.42
N VAL A 401 25.25 -2.05 -7.96
CA VAL A 401 25.48 -0.69 -7.49
C VAL A 401 25.07 0.24 -8.61
N GLN A 402 24.17 1.18 -8.34
CA GLN A 402 23.84 2.23 -9.28
C GLN A 402 25.09 3.09 -9.51
N ILE A 403 25.57 3.11 -10.76
CA ILE A 403 26.75 3.86 -11.18
C ILE A 403 26.36 5.12 -11.96
N LEU A 404 25.17 5.16 -12.54
CA LEU A 404 24.62 6.33 -13.20
C LEU A 404 23.11 6.41 -12.97
N GLN A 405 22.62 7.62 -12.70
CA GLN A 405 21.23 7.97 -12.80
C GLN A 405 21.13 9.28 -13.59
N MET A 406 20.28 9.33 -14.59
CA MET A 406 19.91 10.55 -15.31
C MET A 406 18.44 10.84 -15.02
N GLU A 407 18.11 12.08 -14.73
CA GLU A 407 16.74 12.55 -14.56
C GLU A 407 16.50 13.77 -15.42
N THR A 408 15.40 13.79 -16.16
CA THR A 408 14.94 14.94 -16.94
C THR A 408 13.46 15.18 -16.69
N ASN A 409 13.04 16.45 -16.75
CA ASN A 409 11.64 16.84 -16.65
C ASN A 409 11.26 17.80 -17.80
N ASP A 410 10.27 17.43 -18.61
CA ASP A 410 9.82 18.15 -19.79
C ASP A 410 9.04 19.43 -19.44
N TYR A 411 8.42 19.52 -18.25
CA TYR A 411 7.81 20.76 -17.75
C TYR A 411 8.84 21.77 -17.28
N SER A 412 10.06 21.31 -17.01
CA SER A 412 11.20 22.13 -16.63
C SER A 412 12.36 21.82 -17.58
N PRO A 413 12.34 22.32 -18.83
CA PRO A 413 13.34 21.98 -19.85
C PRO A 413 14.79 22.38 -19.48
N ASN A 414 14.97 23.10 -18.36
CA ASN A 414 16.26 23.45 -17.77
C ASN A 414 16.59 22.63 -16.51
N SER A 415 15.82 21.58 -16.18
CA SER A 415 16.07 20.67 -15.07
C SER A 415 16.42 19.30 -15.61
N CYS A 416 17.71 19.06 -15.71
CA CYS A 416 18.26 17.74 -15.87
C CYS A 416 19.43 17.58 -14.91
N SER A 417 19.57 16.37 -14.38
CA SER A 417 20.74 16.00 -13.60
C SER A 417 21.28 14.62 -13.96
N PHE A 418 22.58 14.44 -13.75
CA PHE A 418 23.22 13.15 -13.67
C PHE A 418 23.76 12.93 -12.27
N THR A 419 23.44 11.80 -11.66
CA THR A 419 24.10 11.31 -10.45
C THR A 419 25.05 10.18 -10.83
N ILE A 420 26.34 10.40 -10.63
CA ILE A 420 27.42 9.45 -10.95
C ILE A 420 27.92 8.79 -9.66
N ASN A 421 28.00 7.46 -9.68
CA ASN A 421 28.42 6.59 -8.57
C ASN A 421 27.72 6.92 -7.22
N ASN A 422 26.46 7.37 -7.27
CA ASN A 422 25.67 7.84 -6.12
C ASN A 422 26.37 8.93 -5.28
N LYS A 423 27.22 9.76 -5.90
CA LYS A 423 28.01 10.79 -5.18
C LYS A 423 28.11 12.11 -5.93
N GLU A 424 28.59 12.07 -7.18
CA GLU A 424 28.78 13.27 -7.97
C GLU A 424 27.47 13.62 -8.65
N VAL A 425 26.99 14.84 -8.45
CA VAL A 425 25.80 15.36 -9.13
C VAL A 425 26.26 16.39 -10.15
N LEU A 426 25.94 16.17 -11.41
CA LEU A 426 26.07 17.15 -12.48
C LEU A 426 24.67 17.66 -12.79
N ASP A 427 24.39 18.92 -12.48
CA ASP A 427 23.10 19.55 -12.73
C ASP A 427 23.25 20.85 -13.51
N LEU A 428 22.11 21.32 -14.01
CA LEU A 428 21.95 22.70 -14.44
C LEU A 428 21.69 23.57 -13.19
N SER A 429 22.74 23.90 -12.43
CA SER A 429 22.62 24.84 -11.32
C SER A 429 22.02 26.16 -11.82
N SER A 430 20.95 26.62 -11.18
CA SER A 430 20.14 27.81 -11.49
C SER A 430 20.93 29.13 -11.34
N ASN A 431 21.96 29.32 -12.15
CA ASN A 431 22.68 30.58 -12.25
C ASN A 431 22.88 30.96 -13.72
N THR A 432 22.51 32.21 -14.00
CA THR A 432 22.69 32.98 -15.23
C THR A 432 21.65 32.76 -16.35
N ASP A 433 20.69 33.68 -16.41
CA ASP A 433 20.40 34.57 -17.56
C ASP A 433 20.42 34.01 -19.00
N GLN A 434 20.16 32.72 -19.21
CA GLN A 434 19.98 32.16 -20.55
C GLN A 434 18.76 31.23 -20.59
N ALA A 435 17.58 31.82 -20.39
CA ALA A 435 16.29 31.16 -20.57
C ALA A 435 15.92 30.84 -22.04
N ASN A 436 16.87 30.87 -22.98
CA ASN A 436 16.58 30.90 -24.43
C ASN A 436 17.28 29.83 -25.29
N GLU A 437 17.96 28.84 -24.71
CA GLU A 437 18.46 27.69 -25.48
C GLU A 437 17.87 26.39 -24.90
N ASN A 438 17.30 25.54 -25.77
CA ASN A 438 16.85 24.18 -25.44
C ASN A 438 18.01 23.40 -24.82
N THR A 439 18.10 23.42 -23.49
CA THR A 439 19.24 22.85 -22.76
C THR A 439 18.93 21.40 -22.48
N THR A 440 19.24 20.53 -23.45
CA THR A 440 18.96 19.11 -23.34
C THR A 440 20.08 18.37 -22.61
N CYS A 441 19.70 17.28 -21.95
CA CYS A 441 20.63 16.25 -21.54
C CYS A 441 20.60 15.09 -22.50
N SER A 442 21.76 14.51 -22.72
CA SER A 442 21.86 13.24 -23.42
C SER A 442 23.01 12.43 -22.88
N MET A 443 22.88 11.12 -23.00
CA MET A 443 23.93 10.19 -22.66
C MET A 443 24.09 9.21 -23.81
N ASN A 444 25.34 9.01 -24.22
CA ASN A 444 25.72 8.04 -25.21
C ASN A 444 26.72 7.05 -24.61
N ILE A 445 26.57 5.78 -24.96
CA ILE A 445 27.50 4.72 -24.56
C ILE A 445 28.47 4.52 -25.73
N GLU A 446 29.74 4.84 -25.51
CA GLU A 446 30.86 4.67 -26.43
C GLU A 446 31.91 3.78 -25.76
N SER A 447 31.58 2.48 -25.63
CA SER A 447 32.35 1.47 -24.90
C SER A 447 33.88 1.67 -25.01
N PRO A 448 34.63 1.72 -23.88
CA PRO A 448 34.21 1.58 -22.47
C PRO A 448 33.73 2.89 -21.82
N ASN A 449 33.38 3.89 -22.61
CA ASN A 449 33.09 5.24 -22.16
C ASN A 449 31.60 5.56 -22.17
N LEU A 450 31.20 6.48 -21.29
CA LEU A 450 29.91 7.15 -21.31
C LEU A 450 30.16 8.63 -21.58
N ILE A 451 29.51 9.15 -22.61
CA ILE A 451 29.54 10.57 -22.97
C ILE A 451 28.26 11.21 -22.47
N LEU A 452 28.38 12.04 -21.44
CA LEU A 452 27.27 12.79 -20.85
C LEU A 452 27.30 14.22 -21.39
N LYS A 453 26.17 14.72 -21.87
CA LYS A 453 26.02 16.10 -22.31
C LYS A 453 24.97 16.80 -21.46
N ILE A 454 25.31 17.99 -20.97
CA ILE A 454 24.43 18.87 -20.20
C ILE A 454 24.56 20.27 -20.83
N GLY A 455 23.57 20.65 -21.63
CA GLY A 455 23.66 21.86 -22.45
C GLY A 455 24.89 21.82 -23.37
N LYS A 456 25.74 22.85 -23.30
CA LYS A 456 26.99 22.94 -24.09
C LYS A 456 28.17 22.16 -23.50
N LYS A 457 28.04 21.66 -22.26
CA LYS A 457 29.12 20.93 -21.59
C LYS A 457 29.06 19.45 -21.95
N THR A 458 30.20 18.89 -22.31
CA THR A 458 30.38 17.44 -22.49
C THR A 458 31.24 16.92 -21.34
N TYR A 459 30.95 15.73 -20.87
CA TYR A 459 31.71 15.01 -19.85
C TYR A 459 31.93 13.59 -20.35
N LYS A 460 33.17 13.11 -20.24
CA LYS A 460 33.53 11.73 -20.57
C LYS A 460 33.83 10.98 -19.28
N TYR A 461 33.15 9.86 -19.10
CA TYR A 461 33.44 8.91 -18.03
C TYR A 461 33.86 7.60 -18.66
N THR A 462 34.84 6.93 -18.08
CA THR A 462 35.24 5.57 -18.46
C THR A 462 34.80 4.64 -17.34
N LEU A 463 34.08 3.58 -17.70
CA LEU A 463 33.76 2.53 -16.74
C LEU A 463 35.03 1.70 -16.48
N LYS A 464 35.37 1.54 -15.21
CA LYS A 464 36.50 0.73 -14.79
C LYS A 464 36.24 0.13 -13.42
N SER A 465 36.31 -1.21 -13.34
CA SER A 465 36.09 -1.96 -12.10
C SER A 465 34.75 -1.59 -11.44
N GLY A 466 33.70 -1.53 -12.27
CA GLY A 466 32.34 -1.19 -11.87
C GLY A 466 32.13 0.25 -11.42
N LYS A 467 33.03 1.19 -11.71
CA LYS A 467 32.84 2.62 -11.37
C LYS A 467 33.10 3.52 -12.56
N LEU A 468 32.31 4.58 -12.66
CA LEU A 468 32.55 5.63 -13.65
C LEU A 468 33.65 6.57 -13.16
N ILE A 469 34.75 6.65 -13.91
CA ILE A 469 35.89 7.52 -13.62
C ILE A 469 35.93 8.63 -14.67
N ARG A 470 36.02 9.89 -14.23
CA ARG A 470 36.09 11.03 -15.14
C ARG A 470 37.37 10.97 -15.98
N SER A 471 37.19 11.05 -17.29
CA SER A 471 38.26 10.97 -18.30
C SER A 471 38.37 12.29 -19.05
N LYS A 472 39.55 12.55 -19.63
CA LYS A 472 39.71 13.69 -20.54
C LYS A 472 38.92 13.41 -21.82
N ILE A 473 38.20 14.43 -22.29
CA ILE A 473 37.42 14.41 -23.53
C ILE A 473 38.38 14.35 -24.71
#